data_AF-A0A656K5L8-F1
#
_entry.id   AF-A0A656K5L8-F1
#
_cell.length_a   1.000
_cell.length_b   1.000
_cell.length_c   1.000
_cell.angle_alpha   90.00
_cell.angle_beta   90.00
_cell.angle_gamma   90.00
#
_symmetry.space_group_name_H-M   'P 1'
#
loop_
_entity.id
_entity.type
_entity.pdbx_description
1 polymer ?
#
loop_
_entity_poly.entity_id
_entity_poly.type
_entity_poly.pdbx_seq_one_letter_code
_entity_poly.pdbx_strand_id
1 'polypeptide(L)' 'ISEAMAVTPDGRITPEDLGLWNDEQIEPLQRITRFINAQGAVAGIQLAHAGRKASTWRPWLGKHGSVPMNEGGWTSVGPS' A
#
# COMPACT_ATOMS: atom_id res chain seq x y z
N ILE A 1 -7.17 -12.93 -2.83
CA ILE A 1 -6.16 -11.94 -3.24
C ILE A 1 -6.18 -10.83 -2.19
N SER A 2 -5.02 -10.44 -1.65
CA SER A 2 -4.86 -9.31 -0.72
C SER A 2 -5.01 -7.97 -1.44
N GLU A 3 -5.19 -6.91 -0.67
CA GLU A 3 -5.23 -5.52 -1.16
C GLU A 3 -4.01 -5.11 -2.00
N ALA A 4 -4.13 -3.95 -2.65
CA ALA A 4 -3.07 -3.35 -3.45
C ALA A 4 -1.86 -3.00 -2.57
N MET A 5 -0.73 -3.66 -2.82
CA MET A 5 0.49 -3.47 -2.06
C MET A 5 1.51 -2.70 -2.89
N ALA A 6 2.00 -1.59 -2.33
CA ALA A 6 2.87 -0.71 -3.07
C ALA A 6 4.27 -1.34 -3.27
N VAL A 7 4.78 -1.26 -4.50
CA VAL A 7 6.12 -1.75 -4.88
C VAL A 7 7.25 -0.78 -4.50
N THR A 8 6.90 0.46 -4.17
CA THR A 8 7.79 1.50 -3.66
C THR A 8 7.05 2.31 -2.58
N PRO A 9 7.77 3.01 -1.68
CA PRO A 9 7.13 3.80 -0.61
C PRO A 9 6.17 4.88 -1.13
N ASP A 10 6.49 5.50 -2.26
CA ASP A 10 5.72 6.56 -2.93
C ASP A 10 4.59 6.02 -3.82
N GLY A 11 4.56 4.70 -4.05
CA GLY A 11 3.52 4.03 -4.81
C GLY A 11 2.23 3.76 -4.05
N ARG A 12 2.16 4.08 -2.76
CA ARG A 12 0.95 3.92 -1.94
C ARG A 12 -0.15 4.91 -2.34
N ILE A 13 -1.42 4.56 -2.16
CA ILE A 13 -2.54 5.50 -2.33
C ILE A 13 -2.65 6.40 -1.11
N THR A 14 -2.60 5.80 0.09
CA THR A 14 -2.66 6.48 1.39
C THR A 14 -1.42 6.18 2.23
N PRO A 15 -1.04 7.03 3.22
CA PRO A 15 0.08 6.75 4.13
C PRO A 15 -0.04 5.41 4.87
N GLU A 16 -1.27 4.93 5.07
CA GLU A 16 -1.59 3.70 5.79
C GLU A 16 -1.55 2.43 4.93
N ASP A 17 -1.45 2.54 3.61
CA ASP A 17 -1.44 1.37 2.74
C ASP A 17 -0.19 0.52 2.96
N LEU A 18 -0.36 -0.80 2.78
CA LEU A 18 0.72 -1.77 2.87
C LEU A 18 1.73 -1.64 1.72
N GLY A 19 2.92 -2.18 1.97
CA GLY A 19 4.04 -2.18 1.05
C GLY A 19 4.80 -3.50 1.00
N LEU A 20 5.49 -3.71 -0.12
CA LEU A 20 6.45 -4.80 -0.30
C LEU A 20 7.62 -4.30 -1.17
N TRP A 21 8.39 -3.37 -0.62
CA TRP A 21 9.58 -2.75 -1.21
C TRP A 21 10.87 -3.05 -0.43
N ASN A 22 10.78 -3.68 0.76
CA ASN A 22 11.92 -4.13 1.53
C ASN A 22 11.65 -5.47 2.25
N ASP A 23 12.72 -6.10 2.74
CA ASP A 23 12.63 -7.41 3.38
C ASP A 23 11.97 -7.37 4.76
N GLU A 24 11.98 -6.22 5.45
CA GLU A 24 11.31 -6.05 6.74
C GLU A 24 9.80 -6.26 6.64
N GLN A 25 9.22 -6.02 5.46
CA GLN A 25 7.80 -6.24 5.18
C GLN A 25 7.45 -7.71 4.96
N ILE A 26 8.43 -8.58 4.70
CA ILE A 26 8.19 -9.99 4.36
C ILE A 26 7.64 -10.76 5.56
N GLU A 27 8.26 -10.67 6.74
CA GLU A 27 7.90 -11.51 7.89
C GLU A 27 6.42 -11.31 8.31
N PRO A 28 5.92 -10.07 8.49
CA PRO A 28 4.53 -9.86 8.89
C PRO A 28 3.53 -10.39 7.86
N LEU A 29 3.83 -10.23 6.56
CA LEU A 29 3.00 -10.74 5.46
C LEU A 29 3.04 -12.27 5.39
N GLN A 30 4.20 -12.88 5.62
CA GLN A 30 4.33 -14.33 5.66
C GLN A 30 3.49 -14.96 6.79
N ARG A 31 3.29 -14.27 7.91
CA ARG A 31 2.37 -14.75 8.95
C ARG A 31 0.95 -14.90 8.41
N ILE A 32 0.50 -13.96 7.58
CA ILE A 32 -0.83 -13.97 6.96
C ILE A 32 -0.91 -15.08 5.89
N THR A 33 0.10 -15.22 5.04
CA THR A 33 0.08 -16.27 4.00
C THR A 33 0.13 -17.68 4.59
N ARG A 34 0.90 -17.89 5.68
CA ARG A 34 0.88 -19.15 6.44
C ARG A 34 -0.52 -19.47 6.97
N PHE A 35 -1.23 -18.47 7.51
CA PHE A 35 -2.60 -18.65 7.98
C PHE A 35 -3.56 -19.01 6.84
N ILE A 36 -3.50 -18.30 5.71
CA ILE A 36 -4.34 -18.57 4.53
C ILE A 36 -4.13 -20.01 4.03
N ASN A 37 -2.87 -20.43 3.88
CA ASN A 37 -2.53 -21.79 3.46
C ASN A 37 -3.04 -22.85 4.45
N ALA A 38 -2.98 -22.58 5.76
CA ALA A 38 -3.51 -23.48 6.78
C ALA A 38 -5.04 -23.66 6.72
N GLN A 39 -5.76 -22.73 6.08
CA GLN A 39 -7.20 -22.83 5.81
C GLN A 39 -7.51 -23.52 4.46
N GLY A 40 -6.50 -24.04 3.74
CA GLY A 40 -6.67 -24.70 2.44
C GLY A 40 -6.91 -23.74 1.26
N ALA A 41 -6.74 -22.44 1.46
CA ALA A 41 -6.86 -21.43 0.42
C ALA A 41 -5.48 -21.07 -0.18
N VAL A 42 -5.47 -20.56 -1.41
CA VAL A 42 -4.26 -20.07 -2.07
C VAL A 42 -4.09 -18.58 -1.78
N ALA A 43 -2.98 -18.21 -1.13
CA ALA A 43 -2.63 -16.82 -0.91
C ALA A 43 -2.19 -16.15 -2.24
N GLY A 44 -2.69 -14.96 -2.50
CA GLY A 44 -2.25 -14.13 -3.63
C GLY A 44 -2.36 -12.65 -3.28
N ILE A 45 -1.64 -11.81 -4.02
CA ILE A 45 -1.45 -10.38 -3.71
C ILE A 45 -1.55 -9.55 -5.00
N GLN A 46 -2.06 -8.32 -4.90
CA GLN A 46 -2.01 -7.34 -5.97
C GLN A 46 -0.80 -6.42 -5.76
N LEU A 47 0.18 -6.46 -6.65
CA LEU A 47 1.27 -5.47 -6.68
C LEU A 47 0.80 -4.20 -7.39
N ALA A 48 1.09 -3.04 -6.82
CA ALA A 48 0.55 -1.77 -7.30
C ALA A 48 1.53 -0.60 -7.19
N HIS A 49 1.26 0.43 -7.99
CA HIS A 49 1.82 1.77 -7.84
C HIS A 49 0.72 2.79 -8.20
N ALA A 50 0.34 3.65 -7.27
CA ALA A 50 -0.78 4.59 -7.42
C ALA A 50 -0.48 5.76 -8.37
N GLY A 51 0.81 6.04 -8.62
CA GLY A 51 1.24 7.09 -9.54
C GLY A 51 0.68 8.44 -9.13
N ARG A 52 0.10 9.20 -10.06
CA ARG A 52 -0.49 10.53 -9.80
C ARG A 52 -1.67 10.54 -8.82
N LYS A 53 -2.16 9.36 -8.41
CA LYS A 53 -3.22 9.20 -7.40
C LYS A 53 -2.67 8.87 -6.00
N ALA A 54 -1.35 8.85 -5.84
CA ALA A 54 -0.68 8.59 -4.57
C ALA A 54 -0.83 9.75 -3.57
N SER A 55 -0.40 9.50 -2.33
CA SER A 55 -0.33 10.51 -1.27
C SER A 55 -1.67 11.18 -0.98
N THR A 56 -2.75 10.41 -0.88
CA THR A 56 -4.10 10.91 -0.62
C THR A 56 -4.60 10.52 0.77
N TRP A 57 -5.59 11.26 1.27
CA TRP A 57 -6.23 10.94 2.54
C TRP A 57 -7.03 9.64 2.47
N ARG A 58 -6.99 8.84 3.53
CA ARG A 58 -7.88 7.68 3.69
C ARG A 58 -9.36 8.09 3.63
N PRO A 59 -10.22 7.31 2.96
CA PRO A 59 -11.52 7.77 2.51
C PRO A 59 -12.51 8.14 3.62
N TRP A 60 -12.33 7.64 4.84
CA TRP A 60 -13.21 7.92 5.98
C TRP A 60 -12.82 9.15 6.82
N LEU A 61 -11.76 9.89 6.46
CA LEU A 61 -11.37 11.11 7.20
C LEU A 61 -12.20 12.34 6.86
N GLY A 62 -13.02 12.30 5.81
CA GLY A 62 -13.69 13.50 5.28
C GLY A 62 -12.74 14.57 4.74
N LYS A 63 -11.44 14.26 4.65
CA LYS A 63 -10.42 15.08 3.97
C LYS A 63 -10.32 14.63 2.50
N HIS A 64 -10.03 15.57 1.61
CA HIS A 64 -9.92 15.34 0.18
C HIS A 64 -8.58 15.84 -0.37
N GLY A 65 -8.17 15.30 -1.51
CA GLY A 65 -6.90 15.65 -2.16
C GLY A 65 -5.69 14.99 -1.51
N SER A 66 -4.53 15.61 -1.69
CA SER A 66 -3.26 15.07 -1.23
C SER A 66 -2.99 15.37 0.25
N VAL A 67 -2.31 14.46 0.92
CA VAL A 67 -1.73 14.68 2.25
C VAL A 67 -0.56 15.68 2.11
N PRO A 68 -0.52 16.76 2.90
CA PRO A 68 0.61 17.69 2.93
C PRO A 68 1.92 17.01 3.34
N MET A 69 3.07 17.47 2.82
CA MET A 69 4.38 16.89 3.17
C MET A 69 4.69 16.96 4.67
N ASN A 70 4.28 18.04 5.34
CA ASN A 70 4.44 18.21 6.79
C ASN A 70 3.49 17.33 7.62
N GLU A 71 2.53 16.65 6.99
CA GLU A 71 1.61 15.68 7.60
C GLU A 71 1.90 14.23 7.13
N GLY A 72 3.07 13.99 6.53
CA GLY A 72 3.50 12.66 6.10
C GLY A 72 3.15 12.30 4.65
N GLY A 73 2.67 13.27 3.86
CA GLY A 73 2.50 13.12 2.42
C GLY A 73 3.80 13.20 1.63
N TRP A 74 3.71 12.92 0.33
CA TRP A 74 4.83 12.91 -0.61
C TRP A 74 4.41 13.42 -2.00
N THR A 75 5.40 13.78 -2.82
CA THR A 75 5.17 14.14 -4.22
C THR A 75 4.84 12.88 -5.02
N SER A 76 3.65 12.85 -5.62
CA SER A 76 3.26 11.76 -6.53
C SER A 76 3.99 11.84 -7.87
N VAL A 77 4.29 10.68 -8.47
CA VAL A 77 4.87 10.59 -9.82
C VAL A 77 3.83 10.20 -10.87
N GLY A 78 3.96 10.73 -12.08
CA GLY A 78 3.08 10.41 -13.20
C GLY A 78 3.83 10.53 -14.53
N PRO A 79 3.27 10.00 -15.63
CA PRO A 79 3.92 10.04 -16.94
C PRO A 79 3.95 11.46 -17.56
N SER A 80 3.06 12.37 -17.13
CA SER A 80 2.95 13.76 -17.62
C SER A 80 2.24 14.63 -16.58
#